data_AF-A0A5E5QTI2-F1
#
_entry.id   AF-A0A5E5QTI2-F1
#
_cell.length_a   1.000
_cell.length_b   1.000
_cell.length_c   1.000
_cell.angle_alpha   90.00
_cell.angle_beta   90.00
_cell.angle_gamma   90.00
#
_symmetry.space_group_name_H-M   'P 1'
#
loop_
_entity.id
_entity.type
_entity.pdbx_description
1 polymer ?
#
loop_
_entity_poly.entity_id
_entity_poly.type
_entity_poly.pdbx_seq_one_letter_code
_entity_poly.pdbx_strand_id
1 'polypeptide(L)'
;MQTTLNNQLTSRIDNNTLTHTYQYDANGNQTQSTGNNARIIEYTPFNKTKKLTTQTTNGTEVNETTYDANNNRIIQKAYHDTSTSTHPDKITYHINKGYEVIHTTDNQ
;
A
#
# COMPACT_ATOMS: atom_id res chain seq x y z
N MET A 1 1.19 15.50 19.24
CA MET A 1 0.06 16.41 18.88
C MET A 1 -0.66 15.83 17.67
N GLN A 2 -1.99 15.98 17.56
CA GLN A 2 -2.74 15.51 16.40
C GLN A 2 -3.76 16.56 15.92
N THR A 3 -4.07 16.53 14.63
CA THR A 3 -5.05 17.39 13.98
C THR A 3 -6.03 16.54 13.19
N THR A 4 -7.28 16.96 13.20
CA THR A 4 -8.38 16.25 12.53
C THR A 4 -9.24 17.23 11.76
N LEU A 5 -9.76 16.80 10.61
CA LEU A 5 -10.75 17.53 9.82
C LEU A 5 -11.86 16.56 9.43
N ASN A 6 -13.13 16.95 9.59
CA ASN A 6 -14.29 16.08 9.30
C ASN A 6 -14.19 14.68 9.94
N ASN A 7 -13.72 14.63 11.19
CA ASN A 7 -13.51 13.39 11.94
C ASN A 7 -12.45 12.44 11.35
N GLN A 8 -11.57 12.95 10.48
CA GLN A 8 -10.43 12.21 9.91
C GLN A 8 -9.12 12.81 10.42
N LEU A 9 -8.16 11.96 10.78
CA LEU A 9 -6.82 12.38 11.21
C LEU A 9 -6.05 12.89 10.00
N THR A 10 -5.69 14.18 9.97
CA THR A 10 -4.96 14.81 8.85
C THR A 10 -3.48 14.98 9.13
N SER A 11 -3.09 15.11 10.39
CA SER A 11 -1.69 15.11 10.79
C SER A 11 -1.49 14.67 12.24
N ARG A 12 -0.37 14.02 12.53
CA ARG A 12 0.12 13.75 13.88
C ARG A 12 1.63 13.92 13.95
N ILE A 13 2.13 14.28 15.12
CA ILE A 13 3.56 14.30 15.45
C ILE A 13 3.82 13.16 16.42
N ASP A 14 4.77 12.29 16.09
CA ASP A 14 5.18 11.17 16.93
C ASP A 14 6.21 11.59 18.00
N ASN A 15 6.65 10.63 18.83
CA ASN A 15 7.58 10.87 19.92
C ASN A 15 8.97 11.29 19.44
N ASN A 16 9.29 11.03 18.17
CA ASN A 16 10.56 11.39 17.52
C ASN A 16 10.45 12.73 16.79
N THR A 17 9.41 13.52 17.10
CA THR A 17 9.07 14.80 16.48
C THR A 17 8.81 14.73 14.96
N LEU A 18 8.68 13.52 14.40
CA LEU A 18 8.36 13.36 13.00
C LEU A 18 6.88 13.65 12.76
N THR A 19 6.61 14.48 11.76
CA THR A 19 5.25 14.78 11.32
C THR A 19 4.79 13.76 10.29
N HIS A 20 3.65 13.16 10.55
CA HIS A 20 2.93 12.30 9.62
C HIS A 20 1.71 13.06 9.13
N THR A 21 1.49 13.12 7.82
CA THR A 21 0.27 13.69 7.22
C THR A 21 -0.54 12.61 6.51
N TYR A 22 -1.84 12.83 6.39
CA TYR A 22 -2.78 11.89 5.78
C TYR A 22 -3.72 12.61 4.82
N GLN A 23 -4.01 11.97 3.70
CA GLN A 23 -4.99 12.42 2.72
C GLN A 23 -6.03 11.33 2.49
N TYR A 24 -7.25 11.76 2.21
CA TYR A 24 -8.40 10.88 2.04
C TYR A 24 -9.16 11.25 0.77
N ASP A 25 -9.82 10.28 0.16
CA ASP A 25 -10.80 10.52 -0.89
C ASP A 25 -12.15 10.99 -0.31
N ALA A 26 -13.11 11.30 -1.19
CA ALA A 26 -14.45 11.76 -0.80
C ALA A 26 -15.28 10.69 -0.05
N ASN A 27 -14.93 9.41 -0.19
CA ASN A 27 -15.57 8.31 0.54
C ASN A 27 -14.91 8.08 1.92
N GLY A 28 -13.86 8.83 2.22
CA GLY A 28 -13.11 8.78 3.46
C GLY A 28 -12.04 7.69 3.53
N ASN A 29 -11.68 7.09 2.40
CA ASN A 29 -10.56 6.15 2.36
C ASN A 29 -9.23 6.91 2.30
N GLN A 30 -8.23 6.47 3.06
CA GLN A 30 -6.90 7.09 3.02
C GLN A 30 -6.23 6.80 1.67
N THR A 31 -5.78 7.84 0.96
CA THR A 31 -5.10 7.74 -0.35
C THR A 31 -3.60 7.97 -0.26
N GLN A 32 -3.14 8.73 0.74
CA GLN A 32 -1.73 8.99 0.95
C GLN A 32 -1.41 9.15 2.45
N SER A 33 -0.21 8.74 2.86
CA SER A 33 0.39 9.19 4.12
C SER A 33 1.87 9.49 3.98
N THR A 34 2.35 10.47 4.74
CA THR A 34 3.78 10.81 4.85
C THR A 34 4.33 10.43 6.22
N GLY A 35 5.65 10.56 6.39
CA GLY A 35 6.38 10.16 7.60
C GLY A 35 7.17 8.87 7.37
N ASN A 36 7.38 8.10 8.44
CA ASN A 36 8.02 6.79 8.34
C ASN A 36 7.11 5.84 7.57
N ASN A 37 7.65 5.14 6.59
CA ASN A 37 6.90 4.23 5.72
C ASN A 37 5.75 4.93 4.98
N ALA A 38 6.07 6.03 4.28
CA ALA A 38 5.10 6.79 3.49
C ALA A 38 4.34 5.88 2.53
N ARG A 39 3.04 6.12 2.36
CA ARG A 39 2.14 5.23 1.61
C ARG A 39 1.38 5.97 0.53
N ILE A 40 1.15 5.29 -0.59
CA ILE A 40 0.19 5.66 -1.63
C ILE A 40 -0.77 4.48 -1.80
N ILE A 41 -2.07 4.78 -1.81
CA ILE A 41 -3.14 3.77 -1.86
C ILE A 41 -4.08 4.11 -3.00
N GLU A 42 -4.22 3.17 -3.94
CA GLU A 42 -5.25 3.21 -4.98
C GLU A 42 -6.40 2.29 -4.62
N TYR A 43 -7.63 2.72 -4.90
CA TYR A 43 -8.84 1.93 -4.70
C TYR A 43 -9.49 1.57 -6.03
N THR A 44 -10.23 0.46 -6.02
CA THR A 44 -11.18 0.11 -7.09
C THR A 44 -12.42 1.01 -7.01
N PRO A 45 -13.26 1.04 -8.06
CA PRO A 45 -14.56 1.72 -8.02
C PRO A 45 -15.49 1.24 -6.89
N PHE A 46 -15.22 0.06 -6.30
CA PHE A 46 -15.98 -0.52 -5.19
C PHE A 46 -15.31 -0.30 -3.82
N ASN A 47 -14.42 0.71 -3.70
CA ASN A 47 -13.70 1.06 -2.47
C ASN A 47 -12.89 -0.11 -1.87
N LYS A 48 -12.28 -0.95 -2.73
CA LYS A 48 -11.32 -1.98 -2.30
C LYS A 48 -9.91 -1.56 -2.67
N THR A 49 -8.92 -1.85 -1.83
CA THR A 49 -7.52 -1.54 -2.16
C THR A 49 -7.09 -2.29 -3.41
N LYS A 50 -6.74 -1.55 -4.45
CA LYS A 50 -6.21 -2.06 -5.73
C LYS A 50 -4.68 -2.12 -5.67
N LYS A 51 -4.04 -1.08 -5.11
CA LYS A 51 -2.59 -0.98 -5.00
C LYS A 51 -2.21 -0.26 -3.72
N LEU A 52 -1.26 -0.82 -2.98
CA LEU A 52 -0.61 -0.18 -1.84
C LEU A 52 0.90 -0.14 -2.13
N THR A 53 1.44 1.07 -2.21
CA THR A 53 2.87 1.34 -2.31
C THR A 53 3.35 1.90 -0.99
N THR A 54 4.40 1.31 -0.40
CA THR A 54 5.02 1.76 0.84
C THR A 54 6.50 2.05 0.60
N GLN A 55 6.92 3.28 0.87
CA GLN A 55 8.32 3.68 0.80
C GLN A 55 9.02 3.38 2.11
N THR A 56 9.92 2.40 2.12
CA THR A 56 10.74 2.04 3.28
C THR A 56 12.14 2.63 3.16
N THR A 57 12.94 2.51 4.22
CA THR A 57 14.37 2.85 4.18
C THR A 57 15.17 1.97 3.22
N ASN A 58 14.67 0.76 2.96
CA ASN A 58 15.35 -0.27 2.19
C ASN A 58 14.71 -0.44 0.81
N GLY A 59 14.02 0.57 0.27
CA GLY A 59 13.34 0.49 -1.03
C GLY A 59 11.82 0.54 -0.93
N THR A 60 11.15 0.10 -1.98
CA THR A 60 9.71 0.26 -2.18
C THR A 60 9.01 -1.09 -2.11
N GLU A 61 8.04 -1.21 -1.21
CA GLU A 61 7.14 -2.38 -1.15
C GLU A 61 5.85 -2.07 -1.89
N VAL A 62 5.42 -2.97 -2.77
CA VAL A 62 4.17 -2.81 -3.52
C VAL A 62 3.31 -4.05 -3.40
N ASN A 63 2.01 -3.83 -3.13
CA ASN A 63 0.98 -4.85 -3.11
C ASN A 63 -0.14 -4.48 -4.08
N GLU A 64 -0.29 -5.22 -5.16
CA GLU A 64 -1.37 -5.08 -6.14
C GLU A 64 -2.38 -6.22 -5.97
N THR A 65 -3.66 -5.88 -5.94
CA THR A 65 -4.74 -6.84 -5.68
C THR A 65 -5.80 -6.78 -6.77
N THR A 66 -6.16 -7.96 -7.29
CA THR A 66 -7.28 -8.12 -8.22
C THR A 66 -8.44 -8.83 -7.55
N TYR A 67 -9.65 -8.52 -8.02
CA TYR A 67 -10.90 -9.01 -7.46
C TYR A 67 -11.76 -9.66 -8.55
N ASP A 68 -12.60 -10.61 -8.14
CA ASP A 68 -13.64 -11.17 -8.99
C ASP A 68 -14.85 -10.23 -9.09
N ALA A 69 -15.84 -10.61 -9.90
CA ALA A 69 -17.08 -9.86 -10.06
C ALA A 69 -17.91 -9.73 -8.77
N ASN A 70 -17.66 -10.60 -7.78
CA ASN A 70 -18.30 -10.57 -6.47
C ASN A 70 -17.47 -9.79 -5.42
N ASN A 71 -16.42 -9.08 -5.86
CA ASN A 71 -15.49 -8.33 -5.02
C ASN A 71 -14.68 -9.18 -4.04
N ASN A 72 -14.50 -10.48 -4.31
CA ASN A 72 -13.55 -11.33 -3.61
C ASN A 72 -12.16 -11.20 -4.22
N ARG A 73 -11.11 -11.18 -3.40
CA ARG A 73 -9.73 -11.15 -3.87
C ARG A 73 -9.41 -12.45 -4.62
N ILE A 74 -8.86 -12.33 -5.84
CA ILE A 74 -8.36 -13.47 -6.62
C ILE A 74 -6.85 -13.59 -6.46
N ILE A 75 -6.11 -12.55 -6.83
CA ILE A 75 -4.65 -12.55 -6.87
C ILE A 75 -4.12 -11.36 -6.09
N GLN A 76 -3.04 -11.56 -5.37
CA GLN A 76 -2.18 -10.50 -4.88
C GLN A 76 -0.78 -10.66 -5.45
N LYS A 77 -0.31 -9.64 -6.16
CA LYS A 77 1.08 -9.51 -6.58
C LYS A 77 1.79 -8.61 -5.55
N ALA A 78 2.74 -9.17 -4.82
CA ALA A 78 3.59 -8.45 -3.88
C ALA A 78 5.01 -8.38 -4.44
N TYR A 79 5.63 -7.20 -4.40
CA TYR A 79 7.01 -7.07 -4.82
C TYR A 79 7.76 -6.03 -4.00
N HIS A 80 9.06 -6.22 -3.88
CA HIS A 80 9.99 -5.30 -3.26
C HIS A 80 11.00 -4.86 -4.31
N ASP A 81 11.26 -3.56 -4.35
CA ASP A 81 12.16 -2.93 -5.31
C ASP A 81 13.15 -2.05 -4.56
N THR A 82 14.41 -2.50 -4.52
CA THR A 82 15.54 -1.71 -4.02
C THR A 82 16.23 -0.92 -5.13
N SER A 83 15.87 -1.17 -6.39
CA SER A 83 16.55 -0.64 -7.56
C SER A 83 15.96 0.71 -7.99
N THR A 84 16.78 1.54 -8.64
CA THR A 84 16.29 2.69 -9.43
C THR A 84 15.81 2.27 -10.83
N SER A 85 15.73 0.96 -11.09
CA SER A 85 15.36 0.35 -12.38
C SER A 85 13.85 0.10 -12.45
N THR A 86 13.36 -0.38 -13.60
CA THR A 86 11.94 -0.70 -13.82
C THR A 86 11.54 -2.11 -13.37
N HIS A 87 12.45 -2.86 -12.73
CA HIS A 87 12.25 -4.27 -12.40
C HIS A 87 12.40 -4.51 -10.89
N PRO A 88 11.42 -5.14 -10.24
CA PRO A 88 11.53 -5.51 -8.83
C PRO A 88 12.56 -6.62 -8.60
N ASP A 89 13.24 -6.58 -7.46
CA ASP A 89 14.21 -7.62 -7.06
C ASP A 89 13.49 -8.94 -6.78
N LYS A 90 12.29 -8.87 -6.19
CA LYS A 90 11.49 -10.06 -5.88
C LYS A 90 10.02 -9.82 -6.16
N ILE A 91 9.38 -10.76 -6.83
CA ILE A 91 7.93 -10.75 -7.09
C ILE A 91 7.33 -12.03 -6.53
N THR A 92 6.30 -11.92 -5.71
CA THR A 92 5.54 -13.05 -5.15
C THR A 92 4.06 -12.91 -5.50
N TYR A 93 3.50 -13.97 -6.06
CA TYR A 93 2.07 -14.06 -6.38
C TYR A 93 1.38 -14.95 -5.35
N HIS A 94 0.30 -14.43 -4.79
CA HIS A 94 -0.56 -15.15 -3.86
C HIS A 94 -1.95 -15.32 -4.46
N ILE A 95 -2.57 -16.47 -4.24
CA ILE A 95 -3.95 -16.72 -4.65
C ILE A 95 -4.89 -16.78 -3.44
N ASN A 96 -6.13 -16.32 -3.64
CA ASN A 96 -7.23 -16.38 -2.66
C ASN A 96 -6.94 -15.64 -1.34
N LYS A 97 -7.86 -15.77 -0.37
CA LYS A 97 -7.70 -15.24 1.00
C LYS A 97 -6.64 -15.97 1.84
N GLY A 98 -6.24 -17.18 1.45
CA GLY A 98 -5.29 -18.01 2.19
C GLY A 98 -3.82 -17.60 2.07
N TYR A 99 -3.50 -16.64 1.18
CA TYR A 99 -2.13 -16.24 0.87
C TYR A 99 -1.24 -17.42 0.47
N GLU A 100 -1.79 -18.42 -0.21
CA GLU A 100 -0.96 -19.46 -0.81
C GLU A 100 -0.08 -18.83 -1.89
N VAL A 101 1.23 -18.92 -1.70
CA VAL A 101 2.22 -18.50 -2.68
C VAL A 101 2.16 -19.48 -3.85
N ILE A 102 1.78 -18.99 -5.02
CA ILE A 102 1.72 -19.81 -6.24
C ILE A 102 2.97 -19.63 -7.11
N HIS A 103 3.66 -18.50 -6.98
CA HIS A 103 4.87 -18.23 -7.75
C HIS A 103 5.72 -17.16 -7.06
N THR A 104 7.03 -17.36 -7.10
CA THR A 104 8.01 -16.37 -6.67
C THR A 104 9.10 -16.27 -7.72
N THR A 105 9.44 -15.05 -8.11
CA THR A 105 10.61 -14.74 -8.95
C THR A 105 11.63 -13.98 -8.11
N ASP A 106 12.90 -14.37 -8.22
CA ASP A 106 14.05 -13.68 -7.62
C ASP A 106 14.92 -13.19 -8.78
N ASN A 107 14.95 -11.87 -8.97
CA ASN A 107 15.69 -11.18 -10.02
C ASN A 107 17.00 -10.69 -9.40
N GLN A 108 18.00 -11.57 -9.36
CA GLN A 108 19.38 -11.26 -8.95
C GLN A 108 20.13 -10.51 -10.05
#